data_AF-A0A979FYJ0-F1
#
_entry.id   AF-A0A979FYJ0-F1
#
_cell.length_a   1.000
_cell.length_b   1.000
_cell.length_c   1.000
_cell.angle_alpha   90.00
_cell.angle_beta   90.00
_cell.angle_gamma   90.00
#
_symmetry.space_group_name_H-M   'P 1'
#
loop_
_entity.id
_entity.type
_entity.pdbx_description
1 polymer ?
#
loop_
_entity_poly.entity_id
_entity_poly.type
_entity_poly.pdbx_seq_one_letter_code
_entity_poly.pdbx_strand_id
1 'polypeptide(L)'
;MRDWIRDYLGPSLEAAGYGRLKMMACDFNRYTLPYYVEPCFADPDCSKYVDGVAVHWYSDDVDSPDVLLATRDLDPSKFILYSEACNGLRVPTEEAIQLGDWTRGERYLYNILETADEFYKQPMFYALAHVSKFFKRGDLRFMARIGQPRSGLLASSIDMTRLGQP
;
A
#
# COMPACT_ATOMS: atom_id res chain seq x y z
N MET A 1 -17.94 -5.95 -8.45
CA MET A 1 -17.12 -6.59 -7.39
C MET A 1 -18.00 -7.28 -6.35
N ARG A 2 -18.65 -6.54 -5.43
CA ARG A 2 -19.42 -7.08 -4.28
C ARG A 2 -20.13 -8.41 -4.52
N ASP A 3 -21.15 -8.41 -5.38
CA ASP A 3 -22.04 -9.56 -5.56
C ASP A 3 -21.28 -10.81 -6.08
N TRP A 4 -20.24 -10.61 -6.89
CA TRP A 4 -19.39 -11.72 -7.34
C TRP A 4 -18.54 -12.32 -6.21
N ILE A 5 -18.08 -11.51 -5.26
CA ILE A 5 -17.36 -12.01 -4.07
C ILE A 5 -18.33 -12.77 -3.16
N ARG A 6 -19.48 -12.17 -2.85
CA ARG A 6 -20.52 -12.73 -1.97
C ARG A 6 -21.11 -14.04 -2.51
N ASP A 7 -21.58 -14.03 -3.76
CA ASP A 7 -22.43 -15.10 -4.29
C ASP A 7 -21.63 -16.21 -4.99
N TYR A 8 -20.35 -15.96 -5.33
CA TYR A 8 -19.53 -16.89 -6.12
C TYR A 8 -18.13 -17.13 -5.53
N LEU A 9 -17.24 -16.14 -5.51
CA LEU A 9 -15.82 -16.37 -5.21
C LEU A 9 -15.58 -16.84 -3.76
N GLY A 10 -16.15 -16.14 -2.77
CA GLY A 10 -16.01 -16.48 -1.36
C GLY A 10 -16.48 -17.90 -1.03
N PRO A 11 -17.75 -18.24 -1.35
CA PRO A 11 -18.27 -19.60 -1.15
C PRO A 11 -17.49 -20.67 -1.91
N SER A 12 -17.00 -20.37 -3.13
CA SER A 12 -16.18 -21.32 -3.90
C SER A 12 -14.83 -21.61 -3.26
N LEU A 13 -14.17 -20.58 -2.70
CA LEU A 13 -12.90 -20.74 -1.99
C LEU A 13 -13.08 -21.47 -0.65
N GLU A 14 -14.17 -21.22 0.09
CA GLU A 14 -14.48 -22.00 1.30
C GLU A 14 -14.77 -23.47 0.97
N ALA A 15 -15.63 -23.74 -0.02
CA ALA A 15 -15.98 -25.11 -0.42
C ALA A 15 -14.79 -25.91 -0.95
N ALA A 16 -13.81 -25.24 -1.57
CA ALA A 16 -12.55 -25.84 -2.02
C ALA A 16 -11.47 -25.97 -0.90
N GLY A 17 -11.78 -25.58 0.35
CA GLY A 17 -10.86 -25.65 1.48
C GLY A 17 -9.79 -24.55 1.52
N TYR A 18 -9.94 -23.49 0.72
CA TYR A 18 -8.99 -22.38 0.62
C TYR A 18 -9.26 -21.23 1.60
N GLY A 19 -10.19 -21.35 2.55
CA GLY A 19 -10.47 -20.34 3.59
C GLY A 19 -9.29 -19.95 4.52
N ARG A 20 -8.12 -20.59 4.35
CA ARG A 20 -6.84 -20.16 4.95
C ARG A 20 -6.12 -19.04 4.19
N LEU A 21 -6.54 -18.75 2.95
CA LEU A 21 -5.98 -17.70 2.12
C LEU A 21 -6.54 -16.34 2.56
N LYS A 22 -5.93 -15.26 2.06
CA LYS A 22 -6.37 -13.88 2.32
C LYS A 22 -6.78 -13.22 1.03
N MET A 23 -7.98 -12.65 0.99
CA MET A 23 -8.52 -11.99 -0.20
C MET A 23 -8.32 -10.48 -0.10
N MET A 24 -7.86 -9.89 -1.20
CA MET A 24 -7.78 -8.44 -1.37
C MET A 24 -8.80 -7.99 -2.41
N ALA A 25 -9.47 -6.87 -2.13
CA ALA A 25 -10.36 -6.18 -3.05
C ALA A 25 -9.66 -5.01 -3.76
N CYS A 26 -10.35 -4.36 -4.69
CA CYS A 26 -9.83 -3.30 -5.56
C CYS A 26 -8.81 -3.79 -6.61
N ASP A 27 -7.54 -3.95 -6.22
CA ASP A 27 -6.39 -4.20 -7.10
C ASP A 27 -6.28 -3.19 -8.25
N PHE A 28 -6.30 -1.91 -7.89
CA PHE A 28 -6.24 -0.79 -8.84
C PHE A 28 -5.77 0.52 -8.18
N ASN A 29 -5.65 1.59 -8.97
CA ASN A 29 -5.10 2.89 -8.55
C ASN A 29 -5.94 3.61 -7.49
N ARG A 30 -5.28 4.39 -6.61
CA ARG A 30 -5.93 4.92 -5.39
C ARG A 30 -7.10 5.88 -5.61
N TYR A 31 -7.26 6.51 -6.78
CA TYR A 31 -8.45 7.35 -7.07
C TYR A 31 -9.78 6.59 -7.06
N THR A 32 -9.79 5.25 -7.15
CA THR A 32 -11.03 4.46 -7.02
C THR A 32 -11.46 4.22 -5.57
N LEU A 33 -10.71 4.75 -4.60
CA LEU A 33 -10.95 4.57 -3.18
C LEU A 33 -11.53 5.84 -2.53
N PRO A 34 -12.38 5.73 -1.50
CA PRO A 34 -12.86 4.48 -0.89
C PRO A 34 -14.04 3.81 -1.65
N TYR A 35 -14.69 4.55 -2.58
CA TYR A 35 -16.02 4.20 -3.12
C TYR A 35 -16.12 2.84 -3.82
N TYR A 36 -15.02 2.29 -4.36
CA TYR A 36 -15.06 1.00 -5.04
C TYR A 36 -15.14 -0.20 -4.08
N VAL A 37 -14.58 -0.09 -2.87
CA VAL A 37 -14.60 -1.15 -1.85
C VAL A 37 -15.77 -1.00 -0.86
N GLU A 38 -16.22 0.23 -0.62
CA GLU A 38 -17.31 0.58 0.30
C GLU A 38 -18.57 -0.32 0.16
N PRO A 39 -19.09 -0.63 -1.04
CA PRO A 39 -20.28 -1.48 -1.18
C PRO A 39 -20.06 -2.94 -0.76
N CYS A 40 -18.81 -3.43 -0.71
CA CYS A 40 -18.48 -4.75 -0.18
C CYS A 40 -18.25 -4.70 1.33
N PHE A 41 -17.65 -3.63 1.87
CA PHE A 41 -17.43 -3.51 3.31
C PHE A 41 -18.77 -3.32 4.07
N ALA A 42 -19.72 -2.60 3.46
CA ALA A 42 -21.07 -2.40 3.99
C ALA A 42 -22.01 -3.62 3.83
N ASP A 43 -21.61 -4.66 3.10
CA ASP A 43 -22.35 -5.92 2.94
C ASP A 43 -21.66 -7.01 3.77
N PRO A 44 -22.21 -7.46 4.91
CA PRO A 44 -21.54 -8.45 5.77
C PRO A 44 -21.20 -9.76 5.06
N ASP A 45 -22.03 -10.19 4.09
CA ASP A 45 -21.81 -11.42 3.35
C ASP A 45 -20.75 -11.26 2.24
N CYS A 46 -20.39 -10.03 1.87
CA CYS A 46 -19.18 -9.73 1.08
C CYS A 46 -17.96 -9.49 1.98
N SER A 47 -18.10 -8.65 3.01
CA SER A 47 -17.03 -8.22 3.91
C SER A 47 -16.37 -9.37 4.66
N LYS A 48 -17.12 -10.42 5.03
CA LYS A 48 -16.56 -11.64 5.65
C LYS A 48 -15.51 -12.37 4.79
N TYR A 49 -15.54 -12.16 3.47
CA TYR A 49 -14.61 -12.78 2.53
C TYR A 49 -13.38 -11.92 2.21
N VAL A 50 -13.42 -10.62 2.51
CA VAL A 50 -12.35 -9.68 2.17
C VAL A 50 -11.54 -9.31 3.41
N ASP A 51 -10.23 -9.52 3.35
CA ASP A 51 -9.30 -9.21 4.43
C ASP A 51 -8.59 -7.87 4.25
N GLY A 52 -8.56 -7.34 3.02
CA GLY A 52 -7.83 -6.11 2.73
C GLY A 52 -8.10 -5.51 1.34
N VAL A 53 -7.35 -4.46 1.02
CA VAL A 53 -7.41 -3.71 -0.24
C VAL A 53 -6.05 -3.73 -0.91
N ALA A 54 -6.03 -4.15 -2.18
CA ALA A 54 -4.87 -4.09 -3.07
C ALA A 54 -4.90 -2.77 -3.85
N VAL A 55 -3.76 -2.06 -3.91
CA VAL A 55 -3.65 -0.70 -4.48
C VAL A 55 -2.50 -0.60 -5.47
N HIS A 56 -2.69 0.14 -6.56
CA HIS A 56 -1.64 0.43 -7.55
C HIS A 56 -1.12 1.86 -7.42
N TRP A 57 0.17 2.05 -7.71
CA TRP A 57 0.90 3.33 -7.54
C TRP A 57 0.71 4.36 -8.67
N TYR A 58 0.18 4.00 -9.85
CA TYR A 58 0.30 4.82 -11.06
C TYR A 58 -0.39 6.20 -11.02
N SER A 59 -1.23 6.48 -10.03
CA SER A 59 -1.86 7.78 -9.81
C SER A 59 -1.37 8.53 -8.56
N ASP A 60 -0.37 8.01 -7.85
CA ASP A 60 0.19 8.62 -6.64
C ASP A 60 0.76 10.04 -6.84
N ASP A 61 1.22 10.36 -8.07
CA ASP A 61 1.70 11.71 -8.45
C ASP A 61 0.59 12.78 -8.42
N VAL A 62 -0.70 12.41 -8.42
CA VAL A 62 -1.85 13.32 -8.57
C VAL A 62 -2.94 13.17 -7.50
N ASP A 63 -3.17 11.97 -6.97
CA ASP A 63 -4.15 11.74 -5.91
C ASP A 63 -3.51 11.85 -4.53
N SER A 64 -4.20 12.44 -3.55
CA SER A 64 -3.72 12.45 -2.16
C SER A 64 -3.73 11.04 -1.54
N PRO A 65 -2.74 10.65 -0.71
CA PRO A 65 -2.81 9.44 0.11
C PRO A 65 -3.96 9.46 1.13
N ASP A 66 -4.65 10.58 1.35
CA ASP A 66 -5.80 10.68 2.28
C ASP A 66 -6.93 9.68 1.94
N VAL A 67 -7.08 9.28 0.67
CA VAL A 67 -8.06 8.23 0.28
C VAL A 67 -7.77 6.87 0.92
N LEU A 68 -6.50 6.59 1.26
CA LEU A 68 -6.12 5.38 2.00
C LEU A 68 -6.55 5.46 3.47
N LEU A 69 -6.50 6.66 4.08
CA LEU A 69 -7.01 6.90 5.42
C LEU A 69 -8.54 6.75 5.43
N ALA A 70 -9.25 7.37 4.49
CA ALA A 70 -10.69 7.23 4.33
C ALA A 70 -11.11 5.76 4.10
N THR A 71 -10.31 4.98 3.37
CA THR A 71 -10.55 3.54 3.15
C THR A 71 -10.38 2.70 4.41
N ARG A 72 -9.30 2.95 5.17
CA ARG A 72 -9.09 2.34 6.49
C ARG A 72 -10.24 2.66 7.44
N ASP A 73 -10.75 3.88 7.39
CA ASP A 73 -11.77 4.36 8.33
C ASP A 73 -13.18 3.83 8.03
N LEU A 74 -13.39 3.14 6.90
CA LEU A 74 -14.59 2.31 6.67
C LEU A 74 -14.60 1.04 7.54
N ASP A 75 -13.47 0.33 7.62
CA ASP A 75 -13.29 -0.86 8.45
C ASP A 75 -11.80 -1.06 8.80
N PRO A 76 -11.37 -0.60 9.99
CA PRO A 76 -9.98 -0.72 10.45
C PRO A 76 -9.49 -2.17 10.67
N SER A 77 -10.35 -3.19 10.52
CA SER A 77 -9.91 -4.59 10.51
C SER A 77 -9.29 -5.02 9.17
N LYS A 78 -9.57 -4.27 8.08
CA LYS A 78 -9.04 -4.54 6.75
C LYS A 78 -7.64 -3.95 6.59
N PHE A 79 -6.69 -4.73 6.10
CA PHE A 79 -5.38 -4.19 5.74
C PHE A 79 -5.39 -3.50 4.38
N ILE A 80 -4.44 -2.59 4.14
CA ILE A 80 -4.20 -2.01 2.81
C ILE A 80 -2.78 -2.42 2.41
N LEU A 81 -2.60 -2.82 1.15
CA LEU A 81 -1.32 -3.21 0.58
C LEU A 81 -1.19 -2.65 -0.84
N TYR A 82 -0.07 -2.01 -1.15
CA TYR A 82 0.28 -1.73 -2.54
C TYR A 82 0.65 -3.05 -3.23
N SER A 83 -0.17 -3.50 -4.19
CA SER A 83 0.02 -4.75 -4.94
C SER A 83 0.89 -4.55 -6.18
N GLU A 84 0.86 -3.36 -6.80
CA GLU A 84 1.60 -3.09 -8.03
C GLU A 84 2.18 -1.66 -8.08
N ALA A 85 3.43 -1.59 -8.51
CA ALA A 85 4.10 -0.37 -8.94
C ALA A 85 5.04 -0.68 -10.10
N CYS A 86 5.05 0.16 -11.14
CA CYS A 86 6.02 0.11 -12.23
C CYS A 86 6.45 1.52 -12.66
N ASN A 87 7.76 1.74 -12.81
CA ASN A 87 8.30 2.93 -13.46
C ASN A 87 8.25 2.76 -14.99
N GLY A 88 7.15 3.20 -15.60
CA GLY A 88 6.93 3.17 -17.04
C GLY A 88 6.51 4.53 -17.62
N LEU A 89 6.29 4.58 -18.93
CA LEU A 89 5.91 5.82 -19.62
C LEU A 89 4.42 6.12 -19.47
N ARG A 90 4.10 7.39 -19.15
CA ARG A 90 2.74 7.94 -19.32
C ARG A 90 2.41 8.28 -20.79
N VAL A 91 3.40 8.26 -21.69
CA VAL A 91 3.26 8.64 -23.12
C VAL A 91 4.02 7.64 -24.02
N PRO A 92 3.42 7.04 -25.08
CA PRO A 92 4.06 5.98 -25.87
C PRO A 92 5.28 6.36 -26.74
N THR A 93 5.81 7.57 -26.64
CA THR A 93 6.74 8.17 -27.63
C THR A 93 8.19 8.32 -27.14
N GLU A 94 8.48 7.99 -25.89
CA GLU A 94 9.84 8.02 -25.32
C GLU A 94 10.43 6.60 -25.22
N GLU A 95 11.69 6.47 -24.80
CA GLU A 95 12.27 5.16 -24.49
C GLU A 95 11.78 4.65 -23.13
N ALA A 96 11.13 3.47 -23.14
CA ALA A 96 10.55 2.87 -21.94
C ALA A 96 11.59 2.54 -20.86
N ILE A 97 12.82 2.20 -21.27
CA ILE A 97 13.96 1.88 -20.41
C ILE A 97 14.96 3.03 -20.50
N GLN A 98 15.14 3.79 -19.42
CA GLN A 98 16.19 4.81 -19.31
C GLN A 98 17.23 4.33 -18.31
N LEU A 99 18.41 3.94 -18.80
CA LEU A 99 19.47 3.33 -18.01
C LEU A 99 20.19 4.40 -17.18
N GLY A 100 20.25 4.20 -15.85
CA GLY A 100 20.88 5.15 -14.93
C GLY A 100 19.99 6.32 -14.49
N ASP A 101 18.71 6.33 -14.86
CA ASP A 101 17.72 7.29 -14.37
C ASP A 101 17.55 7.19 -12.84
N TRP A 102 18.09 8.20 -12.14
CA TRP A 102 18.05 8.29 -10.69
C TRP A 102 16.67 8.71 -10.15
N THR A 103 15.90 9.51 -10.91
CA THR A 103 14.57 10.00 -10.50
C THR A 103 13.53 8.88 -10.50
N ARG A 104 13.63 7.87 -11.38
CA ARG A 104 12.91 6.59 -11.24
C ARG A 104 13.25 5.91 -9.91
N GLY A 105 14.51 5.93 -9.52
CA GLY A 105 14.98 5.49 -8.20
C GLY A 105 14.30 6.19 -7.04
N GLU A 106 14.25 7.52 -7.07
CA GLU A 106 13.66 8.35 -6.02
C GLU A 106 12.14 8.17 -5.92
N ARG A 107 11.43 8.07 -7.04
CA ARG A 107 9.99 7.72 -7.06
C ARG A 107 9.72 6.40 -6.36
N TYR A 108 10.55 5.39 -6.62
CA TYR A 108 10.49 4.13 -5.87
C TYR A 108 10.91 4.31 -4.41
N LEU A 109 11.92 5.11 -4.08
CA LEU A 109 12.27 5.40 -2.68
C LEU A 109 11.09 6.02 -1.90
N TYR A 110 10.25 6.84 -2.52
CA TYR A 110 9.06 7.38 -1.85
C TYR A 110 7.90 6.38 -1.70
N ASN A 111 7.70 5.47 -2.67
CA ASN A 111 6.62 4.47 -2.62
C ASN A 111 7.01 3.19 -1.84
N ILE A 112 8.22 2.71 -2.07
CA ILE A 112 8.66 1.34 -1.83
C ILE A 112 9.46 1.18 -0.54
N LEU A 113 9.45 2.21 0.30
CA LEU A 113 9.81 2.15 1.73
C LEU A 113 8.89 1.20 2.56
N GLU A 114 8.22 0.20 1.96
CA GLU A 114 7.50 -0.90 2.63
C GLU A 114 7.72 -2.34 2.01
N THR A 115 8.51 -2.62 0.94
CA THR A 115 8.72 -4.03 0.41
C THR A 115 9.94 -4.31 -0.54
N ALA A 116 10.39 -5.58 -0.69
CA ALA A 116 11.35 -6.13 -1.71
C ALA A 116 11.33 -7.69 -1.82
N ASP A 117 12.23 -8.49 -2.46
CA ASP A 117 13.59 -8.41 -3.11
C ASP A 117 13.82 -9.69 -4.00
N GLU A 118 14.83 -9.94 -4.87
CA GLU A 118 16.03 -9.26 -5.42
C GLU A 118 16.22 -9.62 -6.94
N PHE A 119 16.81 -8.73 -7.77
CA PHE A 119 17.76 -9.06 -8.87
C PHE A 119 18.56 -7.80 -9.34
N TYR A 120 18.89 -7.60 -10.64
CA TYR A 120 19.80 -6.52 -11.12
C TYR A 120 19.51 -5.14 -10.52
N LYS A 121 20.55 -4.53 -9.93
CA LYS A 121 20.40 -3.52 -8.86
C LYS A 121 20.34 -2.08 -9.39
N GLN A 122 19.18 -1.68 -9.92
CA GLN A 122 18.85 -0.28 -10.23
C GLN A 122 18.77 0.58 -8.94
N PRO A 123 18.74 1.92 -9.00
CA PRO A 123 18.41 2.76 -7.84
C PRO A 123 17.13 2.32 -7.09
N MET A 124 16.12 1.87 -7.86
CA MET A 124 14.90 1.21 -7.38
C MET A 124 15.14 -0.01 -6.47
N PHE A 125 16.19 -0.80 -6.75
CA PHE A 125 16.61 -1.93 -5.92
C PHE A 125 17.11 -1.46 -4.55
N TYR A 126 17.91 -0.39 -4.51
CA TYR A 126 18.46 0.10 -3.25
C TYR A 126 17.34 0.69 -2.36
N ALA A 127 16.32 1.29 -2.96
CA ALA A 127 15.09 1.67 -2.27
C ALA A 127 14.37 0.46 -1.63
N LEU A 128 14.09 -0.58 -2.44
CA LEU A 128 13.60 -1.91 -2.01
C LEU A 128 14.39 -2.42 -0.77
N ALA A 129 15.71 -2.54 -0.95
CA ALA A 129 16.63 -3.13 0.02
C ALA A 129 16.84 -2.28 1.28
N HIS A 130 16.50 -0.99 1.25
CA HIS A 130 16.50 -0.12 2.43
C HIS A 130 15.36 -0.43 3.41
N VAL A 131 14.40 -1.29 3.03
CA VAL A 131 13.29 -1.68 3.92
C VAL A 131 13.16 -3.17 4.12
N SER A 132 13.16 -4.00 3.07
CA SER A 132 13.13 -5.47 3.22
C SER A 132 14.20 -6.02 4.17
N LYS A 133 15.37 -5.36 4.18
CA LYS A 133 16.52 -5.72 5.00
C LYS A 133 16.33 -5.37 6.47
N PHE A 134 15.61 -4.30 6.78
CA PHE A 134 15.57 -3.71 8.13
C PHE A 134 14.22 -3.85 8.83
N PHE A 135 13.11 -3.89 8.09
CA PHE A 135 11.77 -4.20 8.59
C PHE A 135 11.42 -5.66 8.29
N LYS A 136 10.73 -6.31 9.23
CA LYS A 136 10.35 -7.73 9.18
C LYS A 136 8.85 -7.91 9.35
N ARG A 137 8.37 -9.09 8.95
CA ARG A 137 6.94 -9.43 9.02
C ARG A 137 6.50 -9.50 10.49
N GLY A 138 5.68 -8.54 10.90
CA GLY A 138 5.19 -8.39 12.28
C GLY A 138 5.68 -7.13 12.99
N ASP A 139 6.61 -6.38 12.38
CA ASP A 139 7.07 -5.09 12.92
C ASP A 139 5.92 -4.07 12.97
N LEU A 140 5.96 -3.19 13.97
CA LEU A 140 4.91 -2.19 14.21
C LEU A 140 5.38 -0.79 13.83
N ARG A 141 4.56 -0.09 13.04
CA ARG A 141 4.76 1.32 12.70
C ARG A 141 4.32 2.22 13.87
N PHE A 142 5.27 2.93 14.45
CA PHE A 142 5.01 4.00 15.41
C PHE A 142 4.89 5.35 14.70
N MET A 143 4.15 6.29 15.29
CA MET A 143 4.29 7.69 14.92
C MET A 143 5.64 8.20 15.42
N ALA A 144 6.28 9.09 14.66
CA ALA A 144 7.42 9.87 15.11
C ALA A 144 7.13 11.35 14.84
N ARG A 145 7.15 12.18 15.89
CA ARG A 145 6.97 13.64 15.78
C ARG A 145 8.31 14.34 15.97
N ILE A 146 8.69 15.18 15.01
CA ILE A 146 9.82 16.11 15.15
C ILE A 146 9.29 17.39 15.80
N GLY A 147 9.74 17.68 17.02
CA GLY A 147 9.44 18.96 17.68
C GLY A 147 10.09 20.15 16.97
N GLN A 148 9.57 21.36 17.16
CA GLN A 148 10.14 22.55 16.51
C GLN A 148 11.64 22.72 16.84
N PRO A 149 12.47 23.08 15.83
CA PRO A 149 13.92 23.14 16.01
C PRO A 149 14.30 24.24 16.99
N ARG A 150 14.94 23.86 18.10
CA ARG A 150 15.73 24.81 18.91
C ARG A 150 17.00 25.13 18.13
N SER A 151 17.41 26.39 18.13
CA SER A 151 18.52 26.91 17.32
C SER A 151 19.79 26.04 17.44
N GLY A 152 20.17 25.38 16.34
CA GLY A 152 21.34 24.49 16.28
C GLY A 152 21.05 22.98 16.34
N LEU A 153 19.79 22.56 16.54
CA LEU A 153 19.39 21.14 16.58
C LEU A 153 18.18 20.87 15.67
N LEU A 154 18.35 19.96 14.70
CA LEU A 154 17.33 19.59 13.70
C LEU A 154 16.19 18.75 14.27
N ALA A 155 16.40 18.05 15.39
CA ALA A 155 15.37 17.40 16.20
C ALA A 155 15.85 17.32 17.66
N SER A 156 14.92 17.36 18.62
CA SER A 156 15.22 17.35 20.06
C SER A 156 14.57 16.21 20.85
N SER A 157 13.62 15.50 20.24
CA SER A 157 12.89 14.37 20.84
C SER A 157 12.20 13.55 19.75
N ILE A 158 12.02 12.25 20.00
CA ILE A 158 11.11 11.38 19.22
C ILE A 158 10.03 10.90 20.20
N ASP A 159 8.80 11.36 20.00
CA ASP A 159 7.60 10.82 20.65
C ASP A 159 7.18 9.54 19.90
N MET A 160 7.29 8.38 20.56
CA MET A 160 6.97 7.05 19.99
C MET A 160 5.57 6.57 20.40
N THR A 161 4.56 7.35 20.06
CA THR A 161 3.16 6.97 20.27
C THR A 161 2.71 5.95 19.20
N ARG A 162 2.03 4.88 19.64
CA ARG A 162 1.50 3.83 18.75
C ARG A 162 0.27 4.35 18.00
N LEU A 163 0.24 4.22 16.69
CA LEU A 163 -0.94 4.55 15.89
C LEU A 163 -2.06 3.53 16.19
N GLY A 164 -3.27 4.02 16.53
CA GLY A 164 -4.46 3.18 16.69
C GLY A 164 -4.83 2.75 18.12
N GLN A 165 -4.42 3.49 19.16
CA GLN A 165 -5.00 3.39 20.51
C GLN A 165 -5.39 4.78 21.03
N PRO A 166 -6.43 4.89 21.89
CA PRO A 166 -6.86 6.15 22.50
C PRO A 166 -5.88 6.64 23.59
#